data_AF-A0A6B0UX41-F1
#
_entry.id   AF-A0A6B0UX41-F1
#
_cell.length_a   1.000
_cell.length_b   1.000
_cell.length_c   1.000
_cell.angle_alpha   90.00
_cell.angle_beta   90.00
_cell.angle_gamma   90.00
#
_symmetry.space_group_name_H-M   'P 1'
#
loop_
_entity.id
_entity.type
_entity.pdbx_description
1 polymer ?
#
loop_
_entity_poly.entity_id
_entity_poly.type
_entity_poly.pdbx_seq_one_letter_code
_entity_poly.pdbx_strand_id
1 'polypeptide(L)'
;KQRRRRTLRHLREEREERPDEQLRPVPPMPNDLPRSTQTLVRRLATNTVLSPALRHKFFGDDPDEGACRRCRRTATAAHVVWECERHARLRKTKVEELPDKIRPATYVDWILPTTRDKTIVSLLWTKLAEFVYDNDGPGGRLCSSRRRWDQHPPRPP
;
A
#
# COMPACT_ATOMS: atom_id res chain seq x y z
N LYS A 1 -28.09 4.08 8.39
CA LYS A 1 -28.11 2.64 8.01
C LYS A 1 -27.85 2.39 6.51
N GLN A 2 -28.30 3.26 5.58
CA GLN A 2 -28.08 3.09 4.12
C GLN A 2 -26.62 3.21 3.65
N ARG A 3 -25.83 4.15 4.19
CA ARG A 3 -24.40 4.33 3.83
C ARG A 3 -23.57 3.07 4.00
N ARG A 4 -23.66 2.44 5.18
CA ARG A 4 -22.99 1.16 5.50
C ARG A 4 -23.29 0.05 4.48
N ARG A 5 -24.50 0.01 3.94
CA ARG A 5 -24.91 -0.97 2.91
C ARG A 5 -24.32 -0.66 1.53
N ARG A 6 -24.16 0.63 1.17
CA ARG A 6 -23.50 1.03 -0.08
C ARG A 6 -22.01 0.73 -0.04
N THR A 7 -21.31 1.09 1.03
CA THR A 7 -19.89 0.77 1.21
C THR A 7 -19.67 -0.76 1.15
N LEU A 8 -20.53 -1.55 1.81
CA LEU A 8 -20.45 -3.01 1.74
C LEU A 8 -20.76 -3.60 0.36
N ARG A 9 -21.60 -2.95 -0.45
CA ARG A 9 -21.88 -3.37 -1.83
C ARG A 9 -20.71 -3.09 -2.76
N HIS A 10 -20.13 -1.89 -2.67
CA HIS A 10 -18.94 -1.52 -3.44
C HIS A 10 -17.76 -2.46 -3.15
N LEU A 11 -17.56 -2.82 -1.87
CA LEU A 11 -16.56 -3.80 -1.43
C LEU A 11 -16.83 -5.23 -1.94
N ARG A 12 -18.08 -5.54 -2.29
CA ARG A 12 -18.49 -6.85 -2.81
C ARG A 12 -18.32 -6.91 -4.34
N GLU A 13 -18.62 -5.81 -5.02
CA GLU A 13 -18.41 -5.64 -6.46
C GLU A 13 -16.90 -5.65 -6.80
N GLU A 14 -16.04 -4.97 -6.01
CA GLU A 14 -14.57 -5.08 -6.13
C GLU A 14 -14.05 -6.53 -5.96
N ARG A 15 -14.81 -7.40 -5.28
CA ARG A 15 -14.44 -8.81 -5.07
C ARG A 15 -14.86 -9.70 -6.25
N GLU A 16 -15.89 -9.30 -7.00
CA GLU A 16 -16.53 -10.08 -8.07
C GLU A 16 -15.90 -9.81 -9.45
N GLU A 17 -15.31 -8.63 -9.71
CA GLU A 17 -14.61 -8.30 -10.96
C GLU A 17 -13.18 -8.88 -11.08
N ARG A 18 -12.98 -10.17 -10.79
CA ARG A 18 -11.61 -10.75 -10.78
C ARG A 18 -11.26 -11.51 -12.06
N PRO A 19 -10.26 -11.06 -12.84
CA PRO A 19 -9.53 -11.91 -13.78
C PRO A 19 -8.69 -12.96 -13.02
N ASP A 20 -8.35 -14.06 -13.70
CA ASP A 20 -7.62 -15.25 -13.24
C ASP A 20 -6.28 -15.05 -12.47
N GLU A 21 -5.80 -13.82 -12.32
CA GLU A 21 -4.48 -13.49 -11.77
C GLU A 21 -4.32 -13.79 -10.27
N GLN A 22 -5.42 -14.02 -9.55
CA GLN A 22 -5.43 -14.30 -8.11
C GLN A 22 -5.55 -15.80 -7.77
N LEU A 23 -5.13 -16.68 -8.69
CA LEU A 23 -5.02 -18.13 -8.47
C LEU A 23 -3.71 -18.56 -7.77
N ARG A 24 -2.74 -17.65 -7.57
CA ARG A 24 -1.47 -17.98 -6.91
C ARG A 24 -1.71 -18.27 -5.41
N PRO A 25 -1.28 -19.43 -4.89
CA PRO A 25 -1.39 -19.71 -3.47
C PRO A 25 -0.48 -18.77 -2.68
N VAL A 26 -1.00 -18.19 -1.60
CA VAL A 26 -0.24 -17.31 -0.70
C VAL A 26 0.92 -18.14 -0.09
N PRO A 27 2.19 -17.70 -0.23
CA PRO A 27 3.30 -18.44 0.37
C PRO A 27 3.19 -18.45 1.91
N PRO A 28 3.78 -19.46 2.57
CA PRO A 28 3.69 -19.60 4.02
C PRO A 28 4.25 -18.35 4.71
N MET A 29 3.49 -17.81 5.67
CA MET A 29 3.88 -16.60 6.39
C MET A 29 5.18 -16.85 7.18
N PRO A 30 6.25 -16.06 6.96
CA PRO A 30 7.44 -16.13 7.78
C PRO A 30 7.15 -15.66 9.21
N ASN A 31 7.60 -16.42 10.20
CA ASN A 31 7.33 -16.14 11.62
C ASN A 31 8.23 -15.03 12.19
N ASP A 32 9.37 -14.80 11.54
CA ASP A 32 10.39 -13.79 11.82
C ASP A 32 9.95 -12.37 11.48
N LEU A 33 8.89 -12.21 10.66
CA LEU A 33 8.38 -10.89 10.33
C LEU A 33 7.59 -10.27 11.50
N PRO A 34 7.69 -8.94 11.70
CA PRO A 34 6.83 -8.25 12.64
C PRO A 34 5.34 -8.52 12.36
N ARG A 35 4.54 -8.67 13.43
CA ARG A 35 3.09 -8.95 13.31
C ARG A 35 2.35 -7.91 12.46
N SER A 36 2.80 -6.66 12.48
CA SER A 36 2.29 -5.56 11.65
C SER A 36 2.53 -5.81 10.16
N THR A 37 3.72 -6.30 9.78
CA THR A 37 4.07 -6.71 8.42
C THR A 37 3.26 -7.91 7.97
N GLN A 38 3.19 -8.96 8.80
CA GLN A 38 2.38 -10.15 8.49
C GLN A 38 0.91 -9.80 8.23
N THR A 39 0.36 -8.90 9.06
CA THR A 39 -1.02 -8.42 8.91
C THR A 39 -1.22 -7.58 7.65
N LEU A 40 -0.27 -6.69 7.34
CA LEU A 40 -0.29 -5.88 6.12
C LEU A 40 -0.31 -6.77 4.87
N VAL A 41 0.65 -7.69 4.77
CA VAL A 41 0.77 -8.58 3.61
C VAL A 41 -0.46 -9.45 3.46
N ARG A 42 -0.96 -10.08 4.54
CA ARG A 42 -2.18 -10.89 4.47
C ARG A 42 -3.35 -10.11 3.88
N ARG A 43 -3.51 -8.85 4.29
CA ARG A 43 -4.61 -8.00 3.81
C ARG A 43 -4.46 -7.62 2.35
N LEU A 44 -3.24 -7.26 1.92
CA LEU A 44 -2.95 -6.99 0.52
C LEU A 44 -3.14 -8.24 -0.35
N ALA A 45 -2.59 -9.38 0.08
CA ALA A 45 -2.63 -10.66 -0.64
C ALA A 45 -4.04 -11.23 -0.79
N THR A 46 -4.85 -11.13 0.26
CA THR A 46 -6.24 -11.62 0.22
C THR A 46 -7.21 -10.59 -0.36
N ASN A 47 -6.71 -9.40 -0.73
CA ASN A 47 -7.48 -8.20 -1.02
C ASN A 47 -8.64 -7.98 -0.03
N THR A 48 -8.44 -8.43 1.22
CA THR A 48 -9.45 -8.28 2.27
C THR A 48 -9.50 -6.83 2.67
N VAL A 49 -10.69 -6.37 3.09
CA VAL A 49 -10.92 -4.99 3.54
C VAL A 49 -9.74 -4.53 4.39
N LEU A 50 -8.92 -3.67 3.80
CA LEU A 50 -7.87 -2.96 4.52
C LEU A 50 -8.53 -2.42 5.80
N SER A 51 -7.93 -2.65 6.97
CA SER A 51 -8.54 -2.15 8.21
C SER A 51 -8.85 -0.67 8.06
N PRO A 52 -9.87 -0.12 8.74
CA PRO A 52 -10.15 1.32 8.72
C PRO A 52 -8.90 2.18 8.93
N ALA A 53 -7.98 1.74 9.80
CA ALA A 53 -6.69 2.41 10.01
C ALA A 53 -5.75 2.40 8.79
N LEU A 54 -5.73 1.32 8.00
CA LEU A 54 -4.95 1.25 6.74
C LEU A 54 -5.67 1.96 5.60
N ARG A 55 -7.00 1.87 5.51
CA ARG A 55 -7.80 2.65 4.55
C ARG A 55 -7.60 4.15 4.78
N HIS A 56 -7.72 4.60 6.02
CA HIS A 56 -7.50 6.00 6.37
C HIS A 56 -6.07 6.47 6.06
N LYS A 57 -5.08 5.59 6.23
CA LYS A 57 -3.69 5.85 5.83
C LYS A 57 -3.54 6.00 4.32
N PHE A 58 -4.05 5.04 3.54
CA PHE A 58 -3.91 5.01 2.07
C PHE A 58 -4.83 5.98 1.31
N PHE A 59 -6.04 6.20 1.82
CA PHE A 59 -7.15 6.84 1.11
C PHE A 59 -7.59 8.19 1.72
N GLY A 60 -6.95 8.63 2.82
CA GLY A 60 -7.30 9.89 3.46
C GLY A 60 -8.58 9.85 4.29
N ASP A 61 -9.15 11.03 4.55
CA ASP A 61 -10.21 11.21 5.55
C ASP A 61 -11.61 10.85 5.02
N ASP A 62 -11.76 10.64 3.71
CA ASP A 62 -13.01 10.16 3.13
C ASP A 62 -12.97 8.63 2.96
N PRO A 63 -13.57 7.86 3.88
CA PRO A 63 -13.62 6.41 3.80
C PRO A 63 -14.57 5.90 2.69
N ASP A 64 -15.41 6.78 2.12
CA ASP A 64 -16.43 6.44 1.13
C ASP A 64 -16.01 6.76 -0.32
N GLU A 65 -15.06 7.68 -0.55
CA GLU A 65 -14.58 8.01 -1.91
C GLU A 65 -13.33 7.24 -2.36
N GLY A 66 -12.58 6.61 -1.43
CA GLY A 66 -11.49 5.69 -1.79
C GLY A 66 -10.41 6.31 -2.69
N ALA A 67 -10.09 7.60 -2.53
CA ALA A 67 -9.13 8.30 -3.38
C ALA A 67 -7.70 8.28 -2.81
N CYS A 68 -6.68 8.16 -3.65
CA CYS A 68 -5.28 8.11 -3.23
C CYS A 68 -4.90 9.42 -2.53
N ARG A 69 -4.32 9.32 -1.33
CA ARG A 69 -3.95 10.52 -0.55
C ARG A 69 -2.93 11.43 -1.27
N ARG A 70 -2.13 10.89 -2.19
CA ARG A 70 -1.09 11.64 -2.93
C ARG A 70 -1.53 12.13 -4.30
N CYS A 71 -2.26 11.34 -5.07
CA CYS A 71 -2.62 11.69 -6.45
C CYS A 71 -4.12 12.00 -6.65
N ARG A 72 -4.96 11.76 -5.63
CA ARG A 72 -6.41 11.99 -5.63
C ARG A 72 -7.25 11.19 -6.63
N ARG A 73 -6.65 10.24 -7.37
CA ARG A 73 -7.38 9.28 -8.21
C ARG A 73 -8.03 8.20 -7.35
N THR A 74 -9.03 7.49 -7.87
CA THR A 74 -9.56 6.27 -7.27
C THR A 74 -8.43 5.32 -6.93
N ALA A 75 -8.38 4.87 -5.69
CA ALA A 75 -7.26 4.15 -5.13
C ALA A 75 -7.67 2.74 -4.73
N THR A 76 -7.09 1.80 -5.47
CA THR A 76 -7.03 0.39 -5.10
C THR A 76 -5.72 0.11 -4.36
N ALA A 77 -5.59 -1.08 -3.77
CA ALA A 77 -4.31 -1.51 -3.19
C ALA A 77 -3.20 -1.56 -4.25
N ALA A 78 -3.51 -2.04 -5.46
CA ALA A 78 -2.59 -2.05 -6.59
C ALA A 78 -2.17 -0.63 -6.99
N HIS A 79 -3.13 0.30 -7.03
CA HIS A 79 -2.83 1.71 -7.31
C HIS A 79 -1.83 2.28 -6.32
N VAL A 80 -2.10 2.13 -5.03
CA VAL A 80 -1.30 2.73 -3.97
C VAL A 80 0.09 2.11 -3.87
N VAL A 81 0.19 0.79 -4.04
CA VAL A 81 1.44 0.05 -3.88
C VAL A 81 2.31 0.09 -5.13
N TRP A 82 1.72 0.05 -6.33
CA TRP A 82 2.44 -0.21 -7.57
C TRP A 82 2.26 0.85 -8.65
N GLU A 83 1.06 1.40 -8.85
CA GLU A 83 0.79 2.25 -10.02
C GLU A 83 0.95 3.75 -9.75
N CYS A 84 0.81 4.18 -8.49
CA CYS A 84 0.82 5.60 -8.15
C CYS A 84 2.18 6.23 -8.49
N GLU A 85 2.17 7.15 -9.46
CA GLU A 85 3.34 7.90 -9.92
C GLU A 85 3.96 8.74 -8.79
N ARG A 86 3.12 9.24 -7.88
CA ARG A 86 3.60 10.01 -6.72
C ARG A 86 4.43 9.18 -5.75
N HIS A 87 4.29 7.86 -5.77
CA HIS A 87 5.11 6.93 -5.02
C HIS A 87 6.22 6.27 -5.86
N ALA A 88 6.31 6.57 -7.17
CA ALA A 88 7.21 5.86 -8.08
C ALA A 88 8.67 5.94 -7.68
N ARG A 89 9.14 7.13 -7.25
CA ARG A 89 10.53 7.30 -6.81
C ARG A 89 10.85 6.46 -5.59
N LEU A 90 10.04 6.54 -4.54
CA LEU A 90 10.25 5.77 -3.31
C LEU A 90 10.13 4.26 -3.57
N ARG A 91 9.13 3.86 -4.36
CA ARG A 91 8.96 2.46 -4.78
C ARG A 91 10.19 1.95 -5.50
N LYS A 92 10.71 2.71 -6.47
CA LYS A 92 11.92 2.36 -7.23
C LYS A 92 13.10 2.15 -6.29
N THR A 93 13.35 3.07 -5.35
CA THR A 93 14.41 2.92 -4.34
C THR A 93 14.27 1.63 -3.55
N LYS A 94 13.06 1.31 -3.06
CA LYS A 94 12.82 0.09 -2.27
C LYS A 94 12.91 -1.19 -3.08
N VAL A 95 12.58 -1.15 -4.36
CA VAL A 95 12.77 -2.28 -5.28
C VAL A 95 14.25 -2.45 -5.64
N GLU A 96 15.01 -1.37 -5.80
CA GLU A 96 16.44 -1.43 -6.12
C GLU A 96 17.29 -1.94 -4.94
N GLU A 97 16.86 -1.70 -3.69
CA GLU A 97 17.44 -2.31 -2.49
C GLU A 97 17.32 -3.85 -2.44
N LEU A 98 16.44 -4.45 -3.26
CA LEU A 98 16.35 -5.89 -3.41
C LEU A 98 17.38 -6.40 -4.44
N PRO A 99 17.94 -7.61 -4.23
CA PRO A 99 18.75 -8.28 -5.23
C PRO A 99 18.02 -8.40 -6.57
N ASP A 100 18.72 -8.14 -7.68
CA ASP A 100 18.17 -8.08 -9.04
C ASP A 100 17.27 -9.28 -9.39
N LYS A 101 17.69 -10.49 -8.99
CA LYS A 101 17.00 -11.75 -9.29
C LYS A 101 15.62 -11.90 -8.64
N ILE A 102 15.32 -11.12 -7.60
CA ILE A 102 14.08 -11.23 -6.84
C ILE A 102 13.23 -9.97 -6.91
N ARG A 103 13.63 -8.96 -7.69
CA ARG A 103 12.86 -7.71 -7.80
C ARG A 103 11.47 -7.99 -8.36
N PRO A 104 10.40 -7.52 -7.71
CA PRO A 104 9.05 -7.67 -8.25
C PRO A 104 8.90 -6.84 -9.52
N ALA A 105 8.22 -7.39 -10.53
CA ALA A 105 7.87 -6.68 -11.77
C ALA A 105 6.44 -6.14 -11.74
N THR A 106 5.60 -6.69 -10.86
CA THR A 106 4.20 -6.31 -10.68
C THR A 106 3.84 -6.19 -9.20
N TYR A 107 2.68 -5.57 -8.92
CA TYR A 107 2.06 -5.59 -7.60
C TYR A 107 1.99 -7.02 -7.06
N VAL A 108 1.48 -7.95 -7.87
CA VAL A 108 1.25 -9.35 -7.52
C VAL A 108 2.57 -10.04 -7.15
N ASP A 109 3.65 -9.82 -7.89
CA ASP A 109 4.94 -10.45 -7.57
C ASP A 109 5.50 -9.99 -6.22
N TRP A 110 5.15 -8.78 -5.77
CA TRP A 110 5.58 -8.27 -4.47
C TRP A 110 4.75 -8.83 -3.30
N ILE A 111 3.43 -8.96 -3.48
CA ILE A 111 2.51 -9.44 -2.43
C ILE A 111 2.37 -10.96 -2.40
N LEU A 112 2.52 -11.62 -3.55
CA LEU A 112 2.39 -13.06 -3.78
C LEU A 112 3.61 -13.58 -4.57
N PRO A 113 4.80 -13.60 -3.95
CA PRO A 113 6.00 -14.13 -4.60
C PRO A 113 5.81 -15.59 -5.01
N THR A 114 6.30 -15.96 -6.19
CA THR A 114 6.22 -17.34 -6.70
C THR A 114 7.14 -18.30 -5.94
N THR A 115 8.19 -17.77 -5.31
CA THR A 115 9.14 -18.58 -4.53
C THR A 115 8.54 -19.03 -3.19
N ARG A 116 8.96 -20.21 -2.73
CA ARG A 116 8.64 -20.73 -1.38
C ARG A 116 9.79 -20.54 -0.38
N ASP A 117 10.90 -19.95 -0.82
CA ASP A 117 12.03 -19.61 0.04
C ASP A 117 11.59 -18.54 1.04
N LYS A 118 11.50 -18.92 2.32
CA LYS A 118 11.05 -18.03 3.39
C LYS A 118 11.96 -16.81 3.54
N THR A 119 13.26 -16.95 3.30
CA THR A 119 14.24 -15.87 3.39
C THR A 119 13.98 -14.80 2.33
N ILE A 120 13.72 -15.24 1.08
CA ILE A 120 13.38 -14.34 -0.02
C ILE A 120 12.01 -13.68 0.23
N VAL A 121 11.03 -14.45 0.66
CA VAL A 121 9.68 -13.94 0.99
C VAL A 121 9.75 -12.92 2.14
N SER A 122 10.50 -13.20 3.21
CA SER A 122 10.74 -12.27 4.31
C SER A 122 11.36 -10.97 3.82
N LEU A 123 12.37 -11.04 2.94
CA LEU A 123 13.03 -9.85 2.40
C LEU A 123 12.06 -9.00 1.56
N LEU A 124 11.30 -9.63 0.66
CA LEU A 124 10.31 -8.94 -0.17
C LEU A 124 9.26 -8.22 0.66
N TRP A 125 8.69 -8.92 1.64
CA TRP A 125 7.63 -8.39 2.49
C TRP A 125 8.14 -7.37 3.51
N THR A 126 9.39 -7.46 3.93
CA THR A 126 10.06 -6.42 4.72
C THR A 126 10.17 -5.14 3.90
N LYS A 127 10.66 -5.21 2.66
CA LYS A 127 10.77 -4.02 1.78
C LYS A 127 9.41 -3.43 1.41
N LEU A 128 8.39 -4.26 1.25
CA LEU A 128 7.01 -3.81 1.07
C LEU A 128 6.53 -3.03 2.30
N ALA A 129 6.77 -3.54 3.50
CA ALA A 129 6.37 -2.88 4.74
C ALA A 129 7.14 -1.57 4.96
N GLU A 130 8.45 -1.55 4.70
CA GLU A 130 9.25 -0.33 4.72
C GLU A 130 8.66 0.72 3.77
N PHE A 131 8.38 0.35 2.51
CA PHE A 131 7.74 1.24 1.54
C PHE A 131 6.39 1.78 2.04
N VAL A 132 5.53 0.90 2.56
CA VAL A 132 4.19 1.27 3.04
C VAL A 132 4.26 2.19 4.25
N TYR A 133 5.15 1.93 5.21
CA TYR A 133 5.23 2.67 6.46
C TYR A 133 6.21 3.85 6.43
N ASP A 134 6.92 4.04 5.33
CA ASP A 134 7.76 5.22 5.11
C ASP A 134 6.92 6.53 5.23
N ASN A 135 7.56 7.60 5.69
CA ASN A 135 6.91 8.91 5.87
C ASN A 135 6.41 9.50 4.54
N ASP A 136 7.15 9.29 3.45
CA ASP A 136 6.74 9.63 2.10
C ASP A 136 5.99 8.50 1.39
N GLY A 137 5.92 7.36 2.06
CA GLY A 137 5.17 6.19 1.67
C GLY A 137 3.65 6.36 1.74
N PRO A 138 2.93 5.38 1.21
CA PRO A 138 1.47 5.32 1.27
C PRO A 138 0.85 5.45 2.66
N GLY A 139 1.51 4.91 3.67
CA GLY A 139 1.06 4.89 5.07
C GLY A 139 1.67 5.98 5.94
N GLY A 140 2.52 6.83 5.38
CA GLY A 140 3.13 7.97 6.03
C GLY A 140 2.12 9.08 6.36
N ARG A 141 2.45 9.91 7.34
CA ARG A 141 1.66 11.11 7.64
C ARG A 141 1.83 12.11 6.51
N LEU A 142 0.75 12.80 6.12
CA LEU A 142 0.91 14.04 5.37
C LEU A 142 1.74 14.98 6.25
N CYS A 143 2.91 15.39 5.77
CA CYS A 143 3.61 16.57 6.27
C CYS A 143 2.75 17.80 5.95
N SER A 144 1.60 17.96 6.58
CA SER A 144 0.75 19.14 6.49
C SER A 144 1.39 20.36 7.16
N SER A 145 2.55 20.21 7.81
CA SER A 145 3.30 21.29 8.45
C SER A 145 4.35 21.97 7.58
N ARG A 146 4.75 21.41 6.43
CA ARG A 146 5.86 22.01 5.63
C ARG A 146 5.43 23.16 4.71
N ARG A 147 4.15 23.55 4.69
CA ARG A 147 3.64 24.73 3.95
C ARG A 147 3.05 25.82 4.84
N ARG A 148 3.33 25.81 6.15
CA ARG A 148 2.98 26.92 7.04
C ARG A 148 4.16 27.82 7.41
N TRP A 149 5.41 27.36 7.26
CA TRP A 149 6.58 28.12 7.70
C TRP A 149 7.20 29.04 6.64
N ASP A 150 6.98 28.79 5.35
CA ASP A 150 7.59 29.56 4.26
C ASP A 150 6.71 30.73 3.75
N GLN A 151 5.70 31.19 4.52
CA GLN A 151 4.85 32.34 4.13
C GLN A 151 4.89 33.52 5.10
N HIS A 152 5.93 33.63 5.92
CA HIS A 152 6.25 34.93 6.53
C HIS A 152 7.20 35.70 5.61
N PRO A 153 6.76 36.77 4.92
CA PRO A 153 7.72 37.69 4.35
C PRO A 153 8.58 38.26 5.50
N PRO A 154 9.89 38.47 5.30
CA PRO A 154 10.69 39.17 6.29
C PRO A 154 10.05 40.54 6.54
N ARG A 155 9.85 40.89 7.82
CA ARG A 155 9.48 42.26 8.17
C ARG A 155 10.57 43.20 7.66
N PRO A 156 10.22 44.31 6.99
CA PRO A 156 11.21 45.32 6.63
C PRO A 156 11.81 45.96 7.90
N PRO A 157 12.99 46.59 7.77
CA PRO A 157 13.76 47.13 8.89
C PRO A 157 13.02 48.20 9.68
#